data_AF-A0A3A5L5P9-F1
#
_entry.id   AF-A0A3A5L5P9-F1
#
_cell.length_a   1.000
_cell.length_b   1.000
_cell.length_c   1.000
_cell.angle_alpha   90.00
_cell.angle_beta   90.00
_cell.angle_gamma   90.00
#
_symmetry.space_group_name_H-M   'P 1'
#
loop_
_entity.id
_entity.type
_entity.pdbx_description
1 polymer ?
#
loop_
_entity_poly.entity_id
_entity_poly.type
_entity_poly.pdbx_seq_one_letter_code
_entity_poly.pdbx_strand_id
1 'polypeptide(L)'
;MSRIGLIRQGFFNPSLKASHPPPFSFIDDFNLNQLRFEFSSLYSLFIANQSLMKNHQEVVFYLDYLSQMLMDYYTVDYVADELEKIRLKKQTITRFIQDDFVLEKTPEDPEIRGDQSPLSPWLTLKKTTVSVGKTVKSSARVRSYVARLIAARSYWNTSRSLANQVIRLAVASGVSAEFMRFNQALGVYCGVSEVMQVLDQMQGVLRVSSVALNGLRLLINTSTFLKHLIHAASNDNLSLKKVFLQEIEKRIYTLMDDSMWTSVNFINNYRELVNLSAPAAARLSLIFLGMDAVMLLVSWLIEMKNYCQRLQELKSKKKEEITAWEAALIHRQINLLADEWQVQCDYHVFNLVAAILLCTVFAMTLLTVNPVLLGALALLSMVGNAMYNSANEFKQYRQAASRVTREKSNRLSGLKGIQPLPELTARQDEAFAVFLDSFLFNVVFTASLIAAAAVSLPLAGMMVLCYAGYKFTQACGEKTSQAESAVSPECVYRLSMDFH
;
A
#
# COMPACT_ATOMS: atom_id res chain seq x y z
N MET A 1 -7.45 31.75 5.47
CA MET A 1 -7.49 31.05 4.16
C MET A 1 -6.12 30.44 3.89
N SER A 2 -6.01 29.22 3.37
CA SER A 2 -4.70 28.65 3.07
C SER A 2 -4.04 29.34 1.86
N ARG A 3 -2.70 29.37 1.78
CA ARG A 3 -1.99 29.92 0.60
C ARG A 3 -2.41 29.26 -0.71
N ILE A 4 -2.65 27.95 -0.69
CA ILE A 4 -3.15 27.20 -1.85
C ILE A 4 -4.55 27.67 -2.25
N GLY A 5 -5.40 28.02 -1.28
CA GLY A 5 -6.72 28.63 -1.51
C GLY A 5 -6.64 29.99 -2.19
N LEU A 6 -5.68 30.84 -1.79
CA LEU A 6 -5.45 32.15 -2.42
C LEU A 6 -4.95 32.01 -3.86
N ILE A 7 -3.99 31.10 -4.10
CA ILE A 7 -3.50 30.79 -5.45
C ILE A 7 -4.66 30.33 -6.33
N ARG A 8 -5.49 29.40 -5.84
CA ARG A 8 -6.67 28.92 -6.54
C ARG A 8 -7.58 30.08 -6.96
N GLN A 9 -7.94 30.97 -6.03
CA GLN A 9 -8.78 32.13 -6.32
C GLN A 9 -8.19 33.05 -7.40
N GLY A 10 -6.87 33.22 -7.45
CA GLY A 10 -6.20 33.99 -8.51
C GLY A 10 -6.38 33.39 -9.91
N PHE A 11 -6.50 32.06 -10.04
CA PHE A 11 -6.80 31.41 -11.32
C PHE A 11 -8.28 31.55 -11.72
N PHE A 12 -9.20 31.42 -10.76
CA PHE A 12 -10.65 31.41 -11.00
C PHE A 12 -11.30 32.80 -11.01
N ASN A 13 -10.66 33.83 -10.45
CA ASN A 13 -11.21 35.19 -10.40
C ASN A 13 -10.41 36.17 -11.27
N PRO A 14 -10.97 36.67 -12.39
CA PRO A 14 -10.30 37.61 -13.28
C PRO A 14 -9.89 38.93 -12.62
N SER A 15 -10.62 39.39 -11.58
CA SER A 15 -10.31 40.65 -10.90
C SER A 15 -9.05 40.56 -10.03
N LEU A 16 -8.61 39.35 -9.69
CA LEU A 16 -7.38 39.08 -8.93
C LEU A 16 -6.17 38.73 -9.82
N LYS A 17 -6.38 38.53 -11.15
CA LYS A 17 -5.30 38.22 -12.12
C LYS A 17 -4.31 39.38 -12.32
N ALA A 18 -4.68 40.61 -11.95
CA ALA A 18 -3.84 41.81 -12.09
C ALA A 18 -2.67 41.88 -11.09
N SER A 19 -2.68 41.05 -10.04
CA SER A 19 -1.55 40.91 -9.12
C SER A 19 -0.81 39.61 -9.43
N HIS A 20 0.44 39.70 -9.90
CA HIS A 20 1.32 38.53 -9.96
C HIS A 20 1.27 37.79 -8.62
N PRO A 21 0.93 36.48 -8.59
CA PRO A 21 0.95 35.74 -7.34
C PRO A 21 2.38 35.83 -6.78
N PRO A 22 2.55 36.19 -5.49
CA PRO A 22 3.87 36.35 -4.90
C PRO A 22 4.68 35.05 -5.04
N PRO A 23 6.02 35.13 -5.16
CA PRO A 23 6.86 33.94 -5.28
C PRO A 23 6.57 32.97 -4.15
N PHE A 24 6.30 31.71 -4.50
CA PHE A 24 5.93 30.68 -3.54
C PHE A 24 7.15 30.26 -2.73
N SER A 25 7.18 30.60 -1.44
CA SER A 25 8.22 30.17 -0.52
C SER A 25 7.80 28.92 0.24
N PHE A 26 8.66 27.90 0.25
CA PHE A 26 8.49 26.69 1.07
C PHE A 26 8.87 26.90 2.56
N ILE A 27 9.35 28.09 2.92
CA ILE A 27 9.74 28.47 4.28
C ILE A 27 8.50 28.84 5.12
N ASP A 28 7.54 29.54 4.51
CA ASP A 28 6.30 30.03 5.11
C ASP A 28 5.22 28.94 5.26
N ASP A 29 4.12 29.20 5.99
CA ASP A 29 3.05 28.24 6.35
C ASP A 29 2.38 27.56 5.14
N PHE A 30 3.07 26.54 4.65
CA PHE A 30 2.71 25.67 3.55
C PHE A 30 2.29 24.29 4.08
N ASN A 31 1.17 23.77 3.58
CA ASN A 31 0.67 22.44 3.90
C ASN A 31 0.81 21.51 2.69
N LEU A 32 1.82 20.64 2.72
CA LEU A 32 2.08 19.65 1.66
C LEU A 32 0.90 18.67 1.50
N ASN A 33 0.27 18.24 2.59
CA ASN A 33 -0.87 17.33 2.55
C ASN A 33 -2.08 17.94 1.86
N GLN A 34 -2.22 19.26 1.94
CA GLN A 34 -3.23 20.02 1.20
C GLN A 34 -2.85 20.13 -0.29
N LEU A 35 -1.60 20.44 -0.61
CA LEU A 35 -1.13 20.54 -2.00
C LEU A 35 -1.26 19.21 -2.75
N ARG A 36 -0.83 18.12 -2.13
CA ARG A 36 -0.92 16.77 -2.71
C ARG A 36 -2.37 16.39 -3.00
N PHE A 37 -3.28 16.70 -2.09
CA PHE A 37 -4.70 16.42 -2.25
C PHE A 37 -5.34 17.27 -3.35
N GLU A 38 -5.07 18.58 -3.37
CA GLU A 38 -5.59 19.47 -4.42
C GLU A 38 -5.14 18.98 -5.80
N PHE A 39 -3.84 18.69 -5.95
CA PHE A 39 -3.30 18.13 -7.19
C PHE A 39 -3.91 16.77 -7.55
N SER A 40 -3.95 15.81 -6.61
CA SER A 40 -4.42 14.44 -6.90
C SER A 40 -5.91 14.40 -7.24
N SER A 41 -6.72 15.21 -6.54
CA SER A 41 -8.16 15.30 -6.78
C SER A 41 -8.44 15.98 -8.12
N LEU A 42 -7.80 17.11 -8.42
CA LEU A 42 -7.97 17.81 -9.70
C LEU A 42 -7.44 16.98 -10.87
N TYR A 43 -6.32 16.29 -10.71
CA TYR A 43 -5.81 15.38 -11.74
C TYR A 43 -6.81 14.26 -12.05
N SER A 44 -7.43 13.68 -11.02
CA SER A 44 -8.44 12.63 -11.21
C SER A 44 -9.68 13.15 -11.94
N LEU A 45 -10.10 14.38 -11.63
CA LEU A 45 -11.20 15.05 -12.34
C LEU A 45 -10.83 15.44 -13.76
N PHE A 46 -9.60 15.90 -14.01
CA PHE A 46 -9.08 16.23 -15.33
C PHE A 46 -9.14 15.02 -16.26
N ILE A 47 -8.60 13.88 -15.82
CA ILE A 47 -8.63 12.64 -16.59
C ILE A 47 -10.08 12.17 -16.86
N ALA A 48 -10.97 12.32 -15.88
CA ALA A 48 -12.36 11.91 -16.03
C ALA A 48 -13.21 12.83 -16.92
N ASN A 49 -12.75 14.05 -17.22
CA ASN A 49 -13.56 15.10 -17.84
C ASN A 49 -12.79 15.88 -18.92
N GLN A 50 -11.85 15.25 -19.64
CA GLN A 50 -10.96 15.93 -20.60
C GLN A 50 -11.71 16.80 -21.64
N SER A 51 -12.84 16.33 -22.17
CA SER A 51 -13.65 17.10 -23.13
C SER A 51 -14.22 18.40 -22.54
N LEU A 52 -14.66 18.37 -21.28
CA LEU A 52 -15.15 19.54 -20.55
C LEU A 52 -14.02 20.51 -20.21
N MET A 53 -12.83 19.98 -19.92
CA MET A 53 -11.66 20.79 -19.54
C MET A 53 -11.17 21.70 -20.68
N LYS A 54 -11.54 21.42 -21.94
CA LYS A 54 -11.26 22.30 -23.09
C LYS A 54 -11.90 23.69 -22.94
N ASN A 55 -13.03 23.78 -22.27
CA ASN A 55 -13.74 25.06 -22.09
C ASN A 55 -13.33 25.79 -20.80
N HIS A 56 -12.43 25.20 -19.99
CA HIS A 56 -12.04 25.67 -18.67
C HIS A 56 -10.51 25.69 -18.51
N GLN A 57 -9.85 26.48 -19.37
CA GLN A 57 -8.39 26.60 -19.42
C GLN A 57 -7.77 26.97 -18.06
N GLU A 58 -8.46 27.77 -17.25
CA GLU A 58 -8.05 28.16 -15.91
C GLU A 58 -7.80 26.96 -14.98
N VAL A 59 -8.61 25.91 -15.09
CA VAL A 59 -8.46 24.69 -14.28
C VAL A 59 -7.21 23.92 -14.71
N VAL A 60 -6.97 23.84 -16.03
CA VAL A 60 -5.84 23.08 -16.60
C VAL A 60 -4.53 23.77 -16.29
N PHE A 61 -4.46 25.10 -16.44
CA PHE A 61 -3.27 25.87 -16.04
C PHE A 61 -3.04 25.85 -14.53
N TYR A 62 -4.11 25.87 -13.72
CA TYR A 62 -3.97 25.69 -12.28
C TYR A 62 -3.41 24.30 -11.94
N LEU A 63 -3.89 23.25 -12.60
CA LEU A 63 -3.39 21.90 -12.42
C LEU A 63 -1.91 21.75 -12.83
N ASP A 64 -1.50 22.37 -13.95
CA ASP A 64 -0.10 22.40 -14.37
C ASP A 64 0.77 23.15 -13.34
N TYR A 65 0.30 24.30 -12.85
CA TYR A 65 0.97 25.07 -11.81
C TYR A 65 1.14 24.26 -10.50
N LEU A 66 0.11 23.55 -10.05
CA LEU A 66 0.19 22.65 -8.89
C LEU A 66 1.21 21.53 -9.11
N SER A 67 1.28 20.98 -10.33
CA SER A 67 2.26 19.95 -10.68
C SER A 67 3.70 20.49 -10.60
N GLN A 68 3.92 21.71 -11.10
CA GLN A 68 5.22 22.37 -11.03
C GLN A 68 5.62 22.65 -9.58
N MET A 69 4.71 23.20 -8.76
CA MET A 69 4.99 23.43 -7.33
C MET A 69 5.35 22.14 -6.59
N LEU A 70 4.68 21.02 -6.88
CA LEU A 70 5.03 19.73 -6.29
C LEU A 70 6.39 19.22 -6.78
N MET A 71 6.73 19.42 -8.06
CA MET A 71 8.05 19.07 -8.59
C MET A 71 9.15 19.92 -7.94
N ASP A 72 8.94 21.23 -7.80
CA ASP A 72 9.88 22.14 -7.15
C ASP A 72 10.10 21.73 -5.70
N TYR A 73 9.01 21.46 -4.97
CA TYR A 73 9.10 20.96 -3.60
C TYR A 73 9.89 19.66 -3.51
N TYR A 74 9.58 18.63 -4.32
CA TYR A 74 10.25 17.33 -4.23
C TYR A 74 11.66 17.30 -4.81
N THR A 75 12.01 18.27 -5.66
CA THR A 75 13.39 18.51 -6.08
C THR A 75 14.21 19.03 -4.91
N VAL A 76 13.62 19.94 -4.12
CA VAL A 76 14.23 20.54 -2.94
C VAL A 76 14.22 19.58 -1.72
N ASP A 77 13.17 18.78 -1.51
CA ASP A 77 13.05 17.79 -0.42
C ASP A 77 13.68 16.41 -0.77
N TYR A 78 14.13 16.25 -2.03
CA TYR A 78 14.80 15.06 -2.58
C TYR A 78 14.02 13.73 -2.40
N VAL A 79 12.82 13.64 -2.99
CA VAL A 79 12.03 12.39 -3.03
C VAL A 79 11.85 11.90 -4.46
N ALA A 80 12.88 11.22 -4.99
CA ALA A 80 12.98 10.81 -6.39
C ALA A 80 11.77 10.01 -6.94
N ASP A 81 11.23 9.08 -6.14
CA ASP A 81 10.10 8.24 -6.60
C ASP A 81 8.79 9.03 -6.74
N GLU A 82 8.55 10.03 -5.87
CA GLU A 82 7.36 10.89 -5.99
C GLU A 82 7.53 11.91 -7.11
N LEU A 83 8.75 12.43 -7.29
CA LEU A 83 9.10 13.32 -8.39
C LEU A 83 8.81 12.68 -9.75
N GLU A 84 9.19 11.41 -9.95
CA GLU A 84 8.96 10.71 -11.22
C GLU A 84 7.46 10.51 -11.50
N LYS A 85 6.68 10.15 -10.47
CA LYS A 85 5.20 10.02 -10.62
C LYS A 85 4.55 11.34 -11.02
N ILE A 86 4.98 12.45 -10.41
CA ILE A 86 4.44 13.77 -10.72
C ILE A 86 4.88 14.20 -12.13
N ARG A 87 6.13 13.92 -12.51
CA ARG A 87 6.66 14.19 -13.86
C ARG A 87 5.85 13.49 -14.95
N LEU A 88 5.49 12.22 -14.77
CA LEU A 88 4.64 11.49 -15.72
C LEU A 88 3.23 12.09 -15.84
N LYS A 89 2.64 12.50 -14.72
CA LYS A 89 1.34 13.20 -14.72
C LYS A 89 1.42 14.57 -15.41
N LYS A 90 2.50 15.32 -15.14
CA LYS A 90 2.77 16.61 -15.78
C LYS A 90 2.89 16.47 -17.30
N GLN A 91 3.61 15.47 -17.80
CA GLN A 91 3.70 15.21 -19.23
C GLN A 91 2.32 15.00 -19.88
N THR A 92 1.39 14.35 -19.17
CA THR A 92 0.02 14.16 -19.66
C THR A 92 -0.73 15.49 -19.74
N ILE A 93 -0.59 16.34 -18.72
CA ILE A 93 -1.21 17.69 -18.69
C ILE A 93 -0.62 18.57 -19.79
N THR A 94 0.71 18.60 -19.95
CA THR A 94 1.39 19.42 -20.96
C THR A 94 1.01 19.01 -22.38
N ARG A 95 0.90 17.72 -22.68
CA ARG A 95 0.41 17.25 -23.99
C ARG A 95 -0.99 17.75 -24.28
N PHE A 96 -1.91 17.65 -23.31
CA PHE A 96 -3.27 18.18 -23.45
C PHE A 96 -3.26 19.69 -23.72
N ILE A 97 -2.40 20.46 -23.05
CA ILE A 97 -2.28 21.91 -23.29
C ILE A 97 -1.77 22.19 -24.71
N GLN A 98 -0.76 21.44 -25.17
CA GLN A 98 -0.20 21.59 -26.51
C GLN A 98 -1.21 21.24 -27.61
N ASP A 99 -1.93 20.14 -27.43
CA ASP A 99 -2.88 19.62 -28.43
C ASP A 99 -4.15 20.47 -28.54
N ASP A 100 -4.65 21.01 -27.42
CA ASP A 100 -5.97 21.66 -27.36
C ASP A 100 -5.95 23.19 -27.18
N PHE A 101 -4.85 23.81 -26.74
CA PHE A 101 -4.80 25.25 -26.42
C PHE A 101 -3.73 26.06 -27.16
N VAL A 102 -2.64 25.43 -27.59
CA VAL A 102 -1.57 26.13 -28.33
C VAL A 102 -1.74 25.85 -29.83
N LEU A 103 -2.71 26.52 -30.44
CA LEU A 103 -2.91 26.51 -31.90
C LEU A 103 -1.92 27.49 -32.55
N GLU A 104 -0.65 27.08 -32.69
CA GLU A 104 0.24 27.63 -33.71
C GLU A 104 0.62 26.50 -34.67
N LYS A 105 -0.02 26.48 -35.84
CA LYS A 105 0.51 25.79 -37.02
C LYS A 105 1.77 26.53 -37.44
N THR A 106 2.92 26.16 -36.89
CA THR A 106 4.20 26.45 -37.53
C THR A 106 4.38 25.45 -38.68
N PRO A 107 4.86 25.86 -39.88
CA PRO A 107 5.04 24.95 -41.00
C PRO A 107 5.98 23.82 -40.60
N GLU A 108 5.61 22.59 -40.98
CA GLU A 108 6.45 21.42 -40.87
C GLU A 108 7.78 21.64 -41.61
N ASP A 109 8.90 21.61 -40.88
CA ASP A 109 10.18 21.24 -41.46
C ASP A 109 10.25 19.70 -41.49
N PRO A 110 10.64 19.08 -42.62
CA PRO A 110 10.72 17.63 -42.73
C PRO A 110 12.02 17.09 -42.11
N GLU A 111 11.95 15.85 -41.61
CA GLU A 111 13.06 14.99 -41.13
C GLU A 111 13.56 15.33 -39.72
N ILE A 112 13.39 14.46 -38.71
CA ILE A 112 14.10 13.19 -38.55
C ILE A 112 13.12 12.07 -38.16
N ARG A 113 12.87 11.16 -39.10
CA ARG A 113 12.22 9.86 -38.85
C ARG A 113 13.26 8.93 -38.23
N GLY A 114 13.32 8.92 -36.89
CA GLY A 114 14.09 7.93 -36.13
C GLY A 114 13.30 6.63 -36.00
N ASP A 115 13.71 5.66 -36.81
CA ASP A 115 13.22 4.29 -36.93
C ASP A 115 13.04 3.61 -35.54
N GLN A 116 11.79 3.41 -35.10
CA GLN A 116 11.47 2.52 -33.97
C GLN A 116 11.03 1.17 -34.53
N SER A 117 12.00 0.29 -34.78
CA SER A 117 11.71 -1.12 -35.04
C SER A 117 11.29 -1.83 -33.72
N PRO A 118 10.35 -2.79 -33.78
CA PRO A 118 9.89 -3.54 -32.62
C PRO A 118 10.82 -4.73 -32.36
N LEU A 119 11.81 -4.58 -31.48
CA LEU A 119 12.76 -5.66 -31.16
C LEU A 119 12.49 -6.35 -29.81
N SER A 120 11.69 -7.40 -29.92
CA SER A 120 11.77 -8.71 -29.23
C SER A 120 11.64 -8.81 -27.68
N PRO A 121 10.75 -9.69 -27.16
CA PRO A 121 10.54 -9.94 -25.72
C PRO A 121 11.71 -10.61 -24.97
N TRP A 122 12.80 -10.95 -25.65
CA TRP A 122 13.88 -11.79 -25.11
C TRP A 122 14.97 -11.01 -24.35
N LEU A 123 15.02 -9.67 -24.48
CA LEU A 123 15.95 -8.82 -23.71
C LEU A 123 15.50 -8.52 -22.28
N THR A 124 14.24 -8.82 -21.93
CA THR A 124 13.66 -8.53 -20.61
C THR A 124 14.05 -9.56 -19.56
N LEU A 125 14.37 -10.80 -19.96
CA LEU A 125 14.73 -11.89 -19.05
C LEU A 125 16.19 -11.82 -18.54
N LYS A 126 17.09 -11.19 -19.29
CA LYS A 126 18.50 -11.00 -18.89
C LYS A 126 18.71 -9.85 -17.89
N LYS A 127 17.71 -8.99 -17.68
CA LYS A 127 17.79 -7.88 -16.70
C LYS A 127 17.37 -8.29 -15.28
N THR A 128 16.74 -9.44 -15.11
CA THR A 128 16.27 -9.92 -13.79
C THR A 128 17.37 -10.59 -12.96
N THR A 129 18.51 -10.97 -13.55
CA THR A 129 19.61 -11.65 -12.83
C THR A 129 20.79 -10.76 -12.48
N VAL A 130 20.82 -9.49 -12.92
CA VAL A 130 21.87 -8.50 -12.56
C VAL A 130 21.39 -7.52 -11.48
N SER A 131 20.17 -7.68 -10.95
CA SER A 131 19.61 -6.72 -9.99
C SER A 131 20.16 -6.86 -8.56
N VAL A 132 20.87 -7.93 -8.21
CA VAL A 132 21.42 -8.11 -6.84
C VAL A 132 22.55 -7.11 -6.56
N GLY A 133 23.36 -6.77 -7.56
CA GLY A 133 24.49 -5.83 -7.43
C GLY A 133 24.15 -4.34 -7.58
N LYS A 134 22.93 -4.00 -8.02
CA LYS A 134 22.47 -2.58 -8.19
C LYS A 134 21.44 -2.13 -7.15
N THR A 135 21.20 -2.95 -6.12
CA THR A 135 20.20 -2.73 -5.05
C THR A 135 20.48 -1.50 -4.17
N VAL A 136 21.67 -0.89 -4.26
CA VAL A 136 22.15 0.16 -3.34
C VAL A 136 21.87 1.61 -3.83
N LYS A 137 21.04 1.83 -4.86
CA LYS A 137 20.75 3.22 -5.34
C LYS A 137 19.49 3.90 -4.75
N SER A 138 18.64 3.20 -4.01
CA SER A 138 17.48 3.84 -3.35
C SER A 138 17.17 3.19 -1.99
N SER A 139 17.29 3.97 -0.91
CA SER A 139 16.95 3.53 0.45
C SER A 139 15.50 3.05 0.57
N ALA A 140 14.59 3.60 -0.25
CA ALA A 140 13.20 3.18 -0.31
C ALA A 140 13.03 1.74 -0.80
N ARG A 141 13.82 1.30 -1.80
CA ARG A 141 13.78 -0.07 -2.31
C ARG A 141 14.36 -1.06 -1.31
N VAL A 142 15.48 -0.72 -0.67
CA VAL A 142 16.08 -1.55 0.40
C VAL A 142 15.09 -1.70 1.55
N ARG A 143 14.50 -0.59 2.02
CA ARG A 143 13.46 -0.60 3.05
C ARG A 143 12.27 -1.48 2.69
N SER A 144 11.76 -1.38 1.46
CA SER A 144 10.67 -2.22 0.96
C SER A 144 11.05 -3.71 0.95
N TYR A 145 12.28 -4.04 0.56
CA TYR A 145 12.78 -5.41 0.61
C TYR A 145 12.89 -5.93 2.04
N VAL A 146 13.46 -5.16 2.96
CA VAL A 146 13.55 -5.54 4.38
C VAL A 146 12.15 -5.71 4.99
N ALA A 147 11.20 -4.83 4.68
CA ALA A 147 9.81 -4.97 5.12
C ALA A 147 9.16 -6.27 4.63
N ARG A 148 9.41 -6.66 3.37
CA ARG A 148 8.95 -7.96 2.84
C ARG A 148 9.58 -9.15 3.55
N LEU A 149 10.86 -9.07 3.90
CA LEU A 149 11.52 -10.12 4.68
C LEU A 149 10.96 -10.23 6.11
N ILE A 150 10.64 -9.10 6.76
CA ILE A 150 9.99 -9.09 8.09
C ILE A 150 8.63 -9.78 8.00
N ALA A 151 7.81 -9.42 7.00
CA ALA A 151 6.51 -10.04 6.77
C ALA A 151 6.64 -11.55 6.49
N ALA A 152 7.54 -11.94 5.58
CA ALA A 152 7.79 -13.34 5.26
C ALA A 152 8.27 -14.15 6.47
N ARG A 153 9.13 -13.57 7.32
CA ARG A 153 9.59 -14.19 8.56
C ARG A 153 8.44 -14.40 9.54
N SER A 154 7.62 -13.37 9.74
CA SER A 154 6.42 -13.45 10.60
C SER A 154 5.46 -14.53 10.10
N TYR A 155 5.15 -14.49 8.81
CA TYR A 155 4.32 -15.47 8.11
C TYR A 155 4.83 -16.90 8.28
N TRP A 156 6.11 -17.14 8.05
CA TRP A 156 6.73 -18.45 8.23
C TRP A 156 6.64 -18.93 9.68
N ASN A 157 6.90 -18.06 10.65
CA ASN A 157 6.84 -18.42 12.07
C ASN A 157 5.42 -18.83 12.50
N THR A 158 4.39 -18.10 12.07
CA THR A 158 3.00 -18.47 12.36
C THR A 158 2.57 -19.73 11.61
N SER A 159 2.96 -19.87 10.33
CA SER A 159 2.70 -21.08 9.52
C SER A 159 3.28 -22.33 10.18
N ARG A 160 4.54 -22.24 10.63
CA ARG A 160 5.22 -23.31 11.37
C ARG A 160 4.49 -23.65 12.66
N SER A 161 4.04 -22.65 13.42
CA SER A 161 3.31 -22.87 14.67
C SER A 161 2.02 -23.67 14.42
N LEU A 162 1.25 -23.28 13.42
CA LEU A 162 0.04 -24.00 13.01
C LEU A 162 0.38 -25.41 12.52
N ALA A 163 1.38 -25.55 11.64
CA ALA A 163 1.83 -26.85 11.15
C ALA A 163 2.23 -27.79 12.29
N ASN A 164 2.97 -27.31 13.29
CA ASN A 164 3.34 -28.10 14.46
C ASN A 164 2.11 -28.63 15.22
N GLN A 165 1.06 -27.83 15.37
CA GLN A 165 -0.19 -28.29 16.01
C GLN A 165 -0.92 -29.31 15.15
N VAL A 166 -0.99 -29.10 13.83
CA VAL A 166 -1.59 -30.04 12.88
C VAL A 166 -0.85 -31.38 12.89
N ILE A 167 0.49 -31.36 12.86
CA ILE A 167 1.33 -32.56 12.93
C ILE A 167 1.08 -33.31 14.24
N ARG A 168 1.07 -32.62 15.38
CA ARG A 168 0.79 -33.23 16.70
C ARG A 168 -0.60 -33.89 16.73
N LEU A 169 -1.61 -33.24 16.17
CA LEU A 169 -2.96 -33.80 16.06
C LEU A 169 -2.99 -35.02 15.14
N ALA A 170 -2.29 -34.97 14.00
CA ALA A 170 -2.19 -36.09 13.04
C ALA A 170 -1.49 -37.31 13.66
N VAL A 171 -0.47 -37.08 14.50
CA VAL A 171 0.20 -38.14 15.27
C VAL A 171 -0.73 -38.71 16.34
N ALA A 172 -1.38 -37.85 17.12
CA ALA A 172 -2.27 -38.27 18.21
C ALA A 172 -3.51 -39.04 17.71
N SER A 173 -4.00 -38.74 16.50
CA SER A 173 -5.14 -39.42 15.88
C SER A 173 -4.78 -40.70 15.13
N GLY A 174 -3.49 -41.06 15.02
CA GLY A 174 -3.03 -42.23 14.27
C GLY A 174 -3.02 -42.05 12.74
N VAL A 175 -3.51 -40.92 12.23
CA VAL A 175 -3.52 -40.59 10.78
C VAL A 175 -2.11 -40.61 10.21
N SER A 176 -1.10 -40.17 10.96
CA SER A 176 0.30 -40.20 10.52
C SER A 176 0.80 -41.61 10.22
N ALA A 177 0.29 -42.64 10.91
CA ALA A 177 0.72 -44.02 10.71
C ALA A 177 0.23 -44.56 9.35
N GLU A 178 -0.97 -44.20 8.93
CA GLU A 178 -1.50 -44.59 7.61
C GLU A 178 -0.73 -43.92 6.47
N PHE A 179 -0.36 -42.64 6.62
CA PHE A 179 0.51 -41.98 5.65
C PHE A 179 1.93 -42.52 5.62
N MET A 180 2.49 -42.97 6.75
CA MET A 180 3.78 -43.66 6.75
C MET A 180 3.73 -44.97 5.96
N ARG A 181 2.64 -45.75 6.05
CA ARG A 181 2.45 -46.94 5.21
C ARG A 181 2.38 -46.59 3.73
N PHE A 182 1.67 -45.52 3.38
CA PHE A 182 1.60 -45.02 2.00
C PHE A 182 2.98 -44.58 1.48
N ASN A 183 3.78 -43.88 2.30
CA ASN A 183 5.13 -43.48 1.92
C ASN A 183 6.05 -44.68 1.72
N GLN A 184 5.97 -45.69 2.59
CA GLN A 184 6.71 -46.95 2.45
C GLN A 184 6.37 -47.67 1.14
N ALA A 185 5.09 -47.69 0.75
CA ALA A 185 4.66 -48.25 -0.52
C ALA A 185 5.25 -47.51 -1.74
N LEU A 186 5.56 -46.21 -1.60
CA LEU A 186 6.24 -45.40 -2.61
C LEU A 186 7.78 -45.40 -2.49
N GLY A 187 8.35 -46.16 -1.55
CA GLY A 187 9.80 -46.20 -1.30
C GLY A 187 10.38 -44.93 -0.68
N VAL A 188 9.54 -44.05 -0.12
CA VAL A 188 9.97 -42.78 0.49
C VAL A 188 10.04 -42.94 2.01
N TYR A 189 11.25 -42.78 2.56
CA TYR A 189 11.47 -42.76 4.01
C TYR A 189 11.67 -41.31 4.46
N CYS A 190 10.59 -40.66 4.91
CA CYS A 190 10.68 -39.38 5.60
C CYS A 190 9.86 -39.48 6.88
N GLY A 191 10.52 -39.25 8.01
CA GLY A 191 9.92 -39.34 9.34
C GLY A 191 9.43 -37.98 9.83
N VAL A 192 8.30 -37.97 10.54
CA VAL A 192 7.78 -36.79 11.25
C VAL A 192 8.87 -36.14 12.12
N SER A 193 9.75 -36.94 12.74
CA SER A 193 10.85 -36.49 13.60
C SER A 193 11.91 -35.68 12.84
N GLU A 194 12.24 -36.06 11.61
CA GLU A 194 13.27 -35.39 10.79
C GLU A 194 12.77 -34.00 10.37
N VAL A 195 11.51 -33.90 9.95
CA VAL A 195 10.91 -32.62 9.58
C VAL A 195 10.76 -31.72 10.81
N MET A 196 10.34 -32.25 11.96
CA MET A 196 10.31 -31.48 13.20
C MET A 196 11.70 -30.97 13.60
N GLN A 197 12.76 -31.78 13.45
CA GLN A 197 14.12 -31.35 13.74
C GLN A 197 14.57 -30.20 12.82
N VAL A 198 14.28 -30.27 11.52
CA VAL A 198 14.57 -29.18 10.58
C VAL A 198 13.79 -27.91 10.96
N LEU A 199 12.51 -28.03 11.29
CA LEU A 199 11.67 -26.89 11.71
C LEU A 199 12.19 -26.23 13.00
N ASP A 200 12.75 -27.01 13.92
CA ASP A 200 13.33 -26.51 15.16
C ASP A 200 14.71 -25.87 14.94
N GLN A 201 15.56 -26.43 14.07
CA GLN A 201 16.83 -25.79 13.67
C GLN A 201 16.60 -24.41 13.05
N MET A 202 15.56 -24.27 12.22
CA MET A 202 15.19 -22.99 11.62
C MET A 202 14.78 -21.94 12.66
N GLN A 203 14.38 -22.34 13.88
CA GLN A 203 13.98 -21.41 14.92
C GLN A 203 15.13 -20.48 15.35
N GLY A 204 16.36 -20.99 15.41
CA GLY A 204 17.53 -20.17 15.74
C GLY A 204 17.72 -19.02 14.76
N VAL A 205 17.69 -19.32 13.46
CA VAL A 205 17.81 -18.34 12.37
C VAL A 205 16.64 -17.34 12.40
N LEU A 206 15.42 -17.81 12.63
CA LEU A 206 14.25 -16.94 12.73
C LEU A 206 14.35 -15.98 13.91
N ARG A 207 14.88 -16.40 15.06
CA ARG A 207 15.07 -15.54 16.23
C ARG A 207 16.06 -14.41 15.94
N VAL A 208 17.25 -14.75 15.42
CA VAL A 208 18.28 -13.76 15.07
C VAL A 208 17.76 -12.78 14.01
N SER A 209 17.16 -13.29 12.94
CA SER A 209 16.60 -12.45 11.87
C SER A 209 15.49 -11.53 12.35
N SER A 210 14.73 -11.90 13.40
CA SER A 210 13.71 -11.04 14.01
C SER A 210 14.27 -9.72 14.51
N VAL A 211 15.44 -9.77 15.16
CA VAL A 211 16.08 -8.57 15.71
C VAL A 211 16.80 -7.83 14.59
N ALA A 212 17.56 -8.57 13.76
CA ALA A 212 18.37 -7.98 12.71
C ALA A 212 17.54 -7.24 11.64
N LEU A 213 16.42 -7.82 11.20
CA LEU A 213 15.60 -7.21 10.14
C LEU A 213 14.85 -5.96 10.62
N ASN A 214 14.22 -6.01 11.80
CA ASN A 214 13.56 -4.84 12.40
C ASN A 214 14.59 -3.74 12.74
N GLY A 215 15.74 -4.12 13.30
CA GLY A 215 16.83 -3.18 13.59
C GLY A 215 17.40 -2.55 12.32
N LEU A 216 17.56 -3.32 11.24
CA LEU A 216 17.99 -2.79 9.94
C LEU A 216 16.96 -1.81 9.35
N ARG A 217 15.67 -2.14 9.42
CA ARG A 217 14.59 -1.24 8.95
C ARG A 217 14.55 0.05 9.77
N LEU A 218 14.73 -0.04 11.10
CA LEU A 218 14.89 1.10 12.00
C LEU A 218 16.05 1.99 11.56
N LEU A 219 17.25 1.41 11.39
CA LEU A 219 18.45 2.14 10.98
C LEU A 219 18.27 2.84 9.64
N ILE A 220 17.66 2.19 8.64
CA ILE A 220 17.37 2.80 7.33
C ILE A 220 16.41 3.98 7.49
N ASN A 221 15.33 3.82 8.27
CA ASN A 221 14.35 4.89 8.49
C ASN A 221 14.97 6.08 9.23
N THR A 222 15.73 5.83 10.30
CA THR A 222 16.45 6.86 11.06
C THR A 222 17.51 7.56 10.21
N SER A 223 18.25 6.82 9.38
CA SER A 223 19.24 7.40 8.48
C SER A 223 18.60 8.28 7.41
N THR A 224 17.44 7.87 6.88
CA THR A 224 16.69 8.67 5.90
C THR A 224 16.12 9.93 6.55
N PHE A 225 15.56 9.80 7.75
CA PHE A 225 15.08 10.92 8.56
C PHE A 225 16.19 11.94 8.80
N LEU A 226 17.35 11.50 9.29
CA LEU A 226 18.50 12.37 9.55
C LEU A 226 19.04 13.00 8.25
N LYS A 227 19.10 12.25 7.15
CA LYS A 227 19.48 12.78 5.84
C LYS A 227 18.59 13.95 5.41
N HIS A 228 17.26 13.81 5.55
CA HIS A 228 16.31 14.87 5.17
C HIS A 228 16.48 16.11 6.07
N LEU A 229 16.71 15.91 7.38
CA LEU A 229 16.99 17.02 8.29
C LEU A 229 18.30 17.75 7.96
N ILE A 230 19.38 17.03 7.68
CA ILE A 230 20.66 17.63 7.28
C ILE A 230 20.48 18.42 5.98
N HIS A 231 19.77 17.86 5.00
CA HIS A 231 19.50 18.55 3.75
C HIS A 231 18.69 19.84 3.96
N ALA A 232 17.65 19.79 4.80
CA ALA A 232 16.85 20.96 5.15
C ALA A 232 17.65 22.01 5.94
N ALA A 233 18.60 21.59 6.77
CA ALA A 233 19.49 22.50 7.50
C ALA A 233 20.54 23.16 6.60
N SER A 234 20.90 22.53 5.47
CA SER A 234 21.87 23.06 4.50
C SER A 234 21.24 23.83 3.33
N ASN A 235 19.91 23.97 3.29
CA ASN A 235 19.19 24.60 2.19
C ASN A 235 18.31 25.73 2.70
N ASP A 236 18.65 26.96 2.33
CA ASP A 236 17.95 28.17 2.79
C ASP A 236 16.47 28.23 2.33
N ASN A 237 16.09 27.43 1.34
CA ASN A 237 14.72 27.36 0.82
C ASN A 237 13.80 26.43 1.62
N LEU A 238 14.31 25.69 2.61
CA LEU A 238 13.54 24.74 3.44
C LEU A 238 13.50 25.15 4.90
N SER A 239 12.33 24.95 5.52
CA SER A 239 12.21 25.07 6.98
C SER A 239 12.56 23.75 7.66
N LEU A 240 13.66 23.70 8.42
CA LEU A 240 14.07 22.53 9.21
C LEU A 240 12.94 22.02 10.13
N LYS A 241 12.23 22.94 10.80
CA LYS A 241 11.10 22.60 11.68
C LYS A 241 9.98 21.89 10.92
N LYS A 242 9.69 22.31 9.68
CA LYS A 242 8.64 21.70 8.86
C LYS A 242 9.04 20.34 8.34
N VAL A 243 10.26 20.22 7.81
CA VAL A 243 10.79 18.92 7.37
C VAL A 243 10.83 17.94 8.54
N PHE A 244 11.20 18.39 9.75
CA PHE A 244 11.12 17.58 10.96
C PHE A 244 9.70 17.10 11.25
N LEU A 245 8.72 18.02 11.34
CA LEU A 245 7.33 17.65 11.62
C LEU A 245 6.76 16.71 10.56
N GLN A 246 7.06 16.95 9.28
CA GLN A 246 6.63 16.11 8.16
C GLN A 246 7.25 14.73 8.22
N GLU A 247 8.55 14.63 8.51
CA GLU A 247 9.22 13.34 8.60
C GLU A 247 8.79 12.57 9.85
N ILE A 248 8.46 13.25 10.96
CA ILE A 248 7.79 12.64 12.12
C ILE A 248 6.40 12.13 11.74
N GLU A 249 5.51 12.97 11.19
CA GLU A 249 4.16 12.55 10.76
C GLU A 249 4.19 11.35 9.81
N LYS A 250 5.19 11.31 8.92
CA LYS A 250 5.35 10.26 7.91
C LYS A 250 5.91 8.95 8.47
N ARG A 251 6.78 9.00 9.49
CA ARG A 251 7.60 7.85 9.88
C ARG A 251 7.46 7.44 11.34
N ILE A 252 6.86 8.24 12.20
CA ILE A 252 6.80 7.98 13.64
C ILE A 252 6.22 6.60 13.93
N TYR A 253 5.17 6.21 13.20
CA TYR A 253 4.58 4.88 13.32
C TYR A 253 5.58 3.78 13.00
N THR A 254 6.21 3.83 11.83
CA THR A 254 7.18 2.81 11.41
C THR A 254 8.40 2.79 12.34
N LEU A 255 8.87 3.95 12.80
CA LEU A 255 10.00 4.05 13.73
C LEU A 255 9.66 3.46 15.10
N MET A 256 8.47 3.74 15.62
CA MET A 256 7.99 3.18 16.88
C MET A 256 7.78 1.67 16.76
N ASP A 257 7.08 1.21 15.73
CA ASP A 257 6.89 -0.21 15.39
C ASP A 257 8.22 -0.96 15.32
N ASP A 258 9.17 -0.45 14.53
CA ASP A 258 10.51 -1.03 14.38
C ASP A 258 11.28 -1.08 15.70
N SER A 259 11.27 0.01 16.46
CA SER A 259 11.96 0.10 17.76
C SER A 259 11.37 -0.88 18.78
N MET A 260 10.05 -0.91 18.87
CA MET A 260 9.28 -1.78 19.74
C MET A 260 9.53 -3.25 19.41
N TRP A 261 9.35 -3.66 18.15
CA TRP A 261 9.57 -5.03 17.74
C TRP A 261 11.04 -5.45 17.82
N THR A 262 11.99 -4.55 17.55
CA THR A 262 13.42 -4.83 17.79
C THR A 262 13.68 -5.11 19.26
N SER A 263 13.14 -4.27 20.15
CA SER A 263 13.34 -4.38 21.61
C SER A 263 12.70 -5.64 22.18
N VAL A 264 11.44 -5.92 21.86
CA VAL A 264 10.72 -7.12 22.32
C VAL A 264 11.37 -8.39 21.81
N ASN A 265 11.75 -8.42 20.54
CA ASN A 265 12.42 -9.59 19.98
C ASN A 265 13.80 -9.79 20.61
N PHE A 266 14.53 -8.71 20.89
CA PHE A 266 15.81 -8.82 21.59
C PHE A 266 15.63 -9.40 23.00
N ILE A 267 14.71 -8.84 23.78
CA ILE A 267 14.40 -9.32 25.14
C ILE A 267 13.96 -10.79 25.13
N ASN A 268 13.08 -11.17 24.21
CA ASN A 268 12.58 -12.55 24.11
C ASN A 268 13.66 -13.55 23.69
N ASN A 269 14.48 -13.19 22.69
CA ASN A 269 15.45 -14.12 22.10
C ASN A 269 16.74 -14.22 22.90
N TYR A 270 17.10 -13.16 23.63
CA TYR A 270 18.33 -13.07 24.42
C TYR A 270 18.04 -12.84 25.90
N ARG A 271 16.96 -13.43 26.41
CA ARG A 271 16.50 -13.30 27.81
C ARG A 271 17.58 -13.61 28.85
N GLU A 272 18.52 -14.50 28.53
CA GLU A 272 19.64 -14.89 29.41
C GLU A 272 20.63 -13.73 29.59
N LEU A 273 20.80 -12.88 28.57
CA LEU A 273 21.63 -11.67 28.68
C LEU A 273 20.96 -10.59 29.54
N VAL A 274 19.63 -10.58 29.59
CA VAL A 274 18.81 -9.57 30.30
C VAL A 274 18.34 -10.09 31.67
N ASN A 275 18.66 -11.33 32.04
CA ASN A 275 18.19 -12.00 33.27
C ASN A 275 16.67 -11.94 33.46
N LEU A 276 15.90 -12.06 32.38
CA LEU A 276 14.43 -11.98 32.41
C LEU A 276 13.78 -13.37 32.37
N SER A 277 12.78 -13.60 33.24
CA SER A 277 12.03 -14.87 33.23
C SER A 277 11.15 -14.99 31.97
N ALA A 278 10.91 -16.23 31.52
CA ALA A 278 10.06 -16.48 30.35
C ALA A 278 8.62 -15.93 30.49
N PRO A 279 7.94 -16.04 31.66
CA PRO A 279 6.63 -15.43 31.84
C PRO A 279 6.65 -13.89 31.76
N ALA A 280 7.71 -13.24 32.28
CA ALA A 280 7.84 -11.80 32.18
C ALA A 280 8.05 -11.34 30.72
N ALA A 281 8.88 -12.07 29.96
CA ALA A 281 9.10 -11.81 28.53
C ALA A 281 7.80 -11.98 27.71
N ALA A 282 7.00 -13.01 28.03
CA ALA A 282 5.69 -13.22 27.42
C ALA A 282 4.70 -12.08 27.73
N ARG A 283 4.65 -11.61 28.98
CA ARG A 283 3.81 -10.46 29.36
C ARG A 283 4.23 -9.17 28.65
N LEU A 284 5.54 -8.93 28.52
CA LEU A 284 6.04 -7.81 27.71
C LEU A 284 5.54 -7.94 26.27
N SER A 285 5.71 -9.10 25.64
CA SER A 285 5.21 -9.35 24.28
C SER A 285 3.72 -9.01 24.12
N LEU A 286 2.89 -9.36 25.11
CA LEU A 286 1.47 -9.02 25.13
C LEU A 286 1.22 -7.51 25.19
N ILE A 287 1.95 -6.78 26.05
CA ILE A 287 1.84 -5.31 26.15
C ILE A 287 2.15 -4.65 24.80
N PHE A 288 3.24 -5.07 24.16
CA PHE A 288 3.64 -4.51 22.87
C PHE A 288 2.65 -4.86 21.75
N LEU A 289 2.10 -6.07 21.76
CA LEU A 289 1.04 -6.47 20.82
C LEU A 289 -0.25 -5.67 21.01
N GLY A 290 -0.58 -5.30 22.26
CA GLY A 290 -1.66 -4.34 22.55
C GLY A 290 -1.34 -2.93 22.07
N MET A 291 -0.09 -2.51 22.19
CA MET A 291 0.37 -1.20 21.73
C MET A 291 0.33 -1.07 20.20
N ASP A 292 0.50 -2.15 19.43
CA ASP A 292 0.26 -2.15 17.97
C ASP A 292 -1.17 -1.72 17.62
N ALA A 293 -2.17 -2.26 18.32
CA ALA A 293 -3.56 -1.86 18.12
C ALA A 293 -3.79 -0.38 18.46
N VAL A 294 -3.14 0.11 19.52
CA VAL A 294 -3.18 1.54 19.89
C VAL A 294 -2.51 2.39 18.81
N MET A 295 -1.35 2.00 18.28
CA MET A 295 -0.67 2.74 17.21
C MET A 295 -1.51 2.83 15.94
N LEU A 296 -2.19 1.74 15.55
CA LEU A 296 -3.14 1.74 14.43
C LEU A 296 -4.31 2.71 14.69
N LEU A 297 -4.86 2.71 15.90
CA LEU A 297 -5.92 3.63 16.27
C LEU A 297 -5.46 5.09 16.20
N VAL A 298 -4.27 5.42 16.72
CA VAL A 298 -3.72 6.78 16.65
C VAL A 298 -3.50 7.17 15.18
N SER A 299 -2.98 6.27 14.34
CA SER A 299 -2.83 6.51 12.89
C SER A 299 -4.15 6.85 12.23
N TRP A 300 -5.19 6.09 12.54
CA TRP A 300 -6.54 6.34 12.04
C TRP A 300 -7.09 7.69 12.52
N LEU A 301 -6.87 8.06 13.79
CA LEU A 301 -7.30 9.37 14.33
C LEU A 301 -6.60 10.55 13.65
N ILE A 302 -5.31 10.43 13.32
CA ILE A 302 -4.59 11.47 12.57
C ILE A 302 -5.17 11.60 11.16
N GLU A 303 -5.42 10.49 10.47
CA GLU A 303 -6.04 10.51 9.15
C GLU A 303 -7.47 11.08 9.20
N MET A 304 -8.25 10.77 10.25
CA MET A 304 -9.57 11.33 10.48
C MET A 304 -9.53 12.85 10.65
N LYS A 305 -8.57 13.36 11.45
CA LYS A 305 -8.35 14.80 11.61
C LYS A 305 -8.07 15.45 10.26
N ASN A 306 -7.18 14.86 9.45
CA ASN A 306 -6.82 15.37 8.13
C ASN A 306 -8.02 15.36 7.17
N TYR A 307 -8.84 14.31 7.20
CA TYR A 307 -10.10 14.22 6.45
C TYR A 307 -11.08 15.33 6.85
N CYS A 308 -11.35 15.48 8.15
CA CYS A 308 -12.28 16.48 8.67
C CYS A 308 -11.85 17.90 8.30
N GLN A 309 -10.55 18.20 8.44
CA GLN A 309 -10.00 19.50 8.05
C GLN A 309 -10.21 19.78 6.56
N ARG A 310 -9.89 18.83 5.68
CA ARG A 310 -10.10 18.96 4.22
C ARG A 310 -11.57 19.13 3.86
N LEU A 311 -12.45 18.36 4.49
CA LEU A 311 -13.89 18.47 4.28
C LEU A 311 -14.41 19.84 4.69
N GLN A 312 -13.92 20.38 5.81
CA GLN A 312 -14.26 21.73 6.27
C GLN A 312 -13.76 22.80 5.31
N GLU A 313 -12.53 22.68 4.80
CA GLU A 313 -11.95 23.60 3.81
C GLU A 313 -12.75 23.60 2.49
N LEU A 314 -13.14 22.43 1.98
CA LEU A 314 -13.96 22.34 0.77
C LEU A 314 -15.38 22.90 1.01
N LYS A 315 -15.97 22.63 2.17
CA LYS A 315 -17.30 23.16 2.54
C LYS A 315 -17.28 24.67 2.77
N SER A 316 -16.20 25.24 3.31
CA SER A 316 -16.10 26.68 3.52
C SER A 316 -16.00 27.42 2.19
N LYS A 317 -15.24 26.88 1.22
CA LYS A 317 -15.14 27.45 -0.14
C LYS A 317 -16.49 27.51 -0.86
N LYS A 318 -17.39 26.54 -0.62
CA LYS A 318 -18.76 26.57 -1.17
C LYS A 318 -19.61 27.76 -0.67
N LYS A 319 -19.23 28.39 0.45
CA LYS A 319 -19.96 29.53 1.03
C LYS A 319 -19.51 30.88 0.48
N GLU A 320 -18.42 30.92 -0.29
CA GLU A 320 -17.93 32.11 -0.97
C GLU A 320 -18.68 32.28 -2.32
N GLU A 321 -18.67 33.48 -2.90
CA GLU A 321 -19.22 33.72 -4.25
C GLU A 321 -18.37 32.99 -5.30
N ILE A 322 -18.72 31.74 -5.57
CA ILE A 322 -18.07 30.87 -6.55
C ILE A 322 -18.97 30.63 -7.76
N THR A 323 -18.37 30.38 -8.92
CA THR A 323 -19.12 30.04 -10.13
C THR A 323 -19.82 28.69 -9.99
N ALA A 324 -20.92 28.47 -10.74
CA ALA A 324 -21.65 27.19 -10.73
C ALA A 324 -20.73 26.00 -11.11
N TRP A 325 -19.81 26.23 -12.03
CA TRP A 325 -18.77 25.26 -12.41
C TRP A 325 -17.82 24.94 -11.26
N GLU A 326 -17.28 25.95 -10.57
CA GLU A 326 -16.41 25.75 -9.42
C GLU A 326 -17.13 25.02 -8.28
N ALA A 327 -18.41 25.34 -8.05
CA ALA A 327 -19.23 24.64 -7.07
C ALA A 327 -19.38 23.15 -7.41
N ALA A 328 -19.52 22.81 -8.68
CA ALA A 328 -19.60 21.42 -9.14
C ALA A 328 -18.26 20.68 -9.02
N LEU A 329 -17.16 21.37 -9.35
CA LEU A 329 -15.80 20.86 -9.15
C LEU A 329 -15.55 20.53 -7.67
N ILE A 330 -15.86 21.46 -6.76
CA ILE A 330 -15.73 21.27 -5.31
C ILE A 330 -16.63 20.12 -4.84
N HIS A 331 -17.88 20.05 -5.32
CA HIS A 331 -18.78 18.96 -4.98
C HIS A 331 -18.21 17.59 -5.39
N ARG A 332 -17.54 17.50 -6.55
CA ARG A 332 -16.86 16.28 -6.98
C ARG A 332 -15.59 15.98 -6.19
N GLN A 333 -14.80 16.99 -5.80
CA GLN A 333 -13.68 16.80 -4.88
C GLN A 333 -14.16 16.25 -3.53
N ILE A 334 -15.32 16.70 -3.02
CA ILE A 334 -15.93 16.17 -1.79
C ILE A 334 -16.34 14.70 -1.96
N ASN A 335 -16.97 14.34 -3.09
CA ASN A 335 -17.35 12.96 -3.37
C ASN A 335 -16.13 12.02 -3.45
N LEU A 336 -15.07 12.45 -4.13
CA LEU A 336 -13.80 11.72 -4.18
C LEU A 336 -13.19 11.56 -2.79
N LEU A 337 -13.12 12.64 -2.00
CA LEU A 337 -12.59 12.60 -0.64
C LEU A 337 -13.40 11.65 0.27
N ALA A 338 -14.72 11.61 0.12
CA ALA A 338 -15.59 10.71 0.87
C ALA A 338 -15.36 9.24 0.50
N ASP A 339 -15.22 8.93 -0.80
CA ASP A 339 -14.94 7.58 -1.29
C ASP A 339 -13.57 7.09 -0.82
N GLU A 340 -12.54 7.94 -0.92
CA GLU A 340 -11.20 7.64 -0.40
C GLU A 340 -11.22 7.42 1.11
N TRP A 341 -11.95 8.26 1.86
CA TRP A 341 -12.07 8.12 3.30
C TRP A 341 -12.74 6.80 3.71
N GLN A 342 -13.82 6.40 3.03
CA GLN A 342 -14.50 5.14 3.33
C GLN A 342 -13.55 3.94 3.13
N VAL A 343 -12.79 3.93 2.04
CA VAL A 343 -11.78 2.89 1.77
C VAL A 343 -10.71 2.86 2.87
N GLN A 344 -10.26 4.03 3.36
CA GLN A 344 -9.28 4.09 4.45
C GLN A 344 -9.87 3.60 5.77
N CYS A 345 -11.11 3.94 6.09
CA CYS A 345 -11.81 3.39 7.25
C CYS A 345 -11.86 1.86 7.19
N ASP A 346 -12.28 1.30 6.05
CA ASP A 346 -12.33 -0.15 5.89
C ASP A 346 -10.95 -0.80 6.07
N TYR A 347 -9.89 -0.18 5.52
CA TYR A 347 -8.51 -0.63 5.68
C TYR A 347 -8.02 -0.57 7.13
N HIS A 348 -8.30 0.51 7.86
CA HIS A 348 -7.92 0.64 9.28
C HIS A 348 -8.67 -0.34 10.17
N VAL A 349 -9.99 -0.50 9.96
CA VAL A 349 -10.80 -1.50 10.68
C VAL A 349 -10.26 -2.90 10.45
N PHE A 350 -9.92 -3.25 9.20
CA PHE A 350 -9.37 -4.55 8.86
C PHE A 350 -8.05 -4.83 9.60
N ASN A 351 -7.11 -3.88 9.60
CA ASN A 351 -5.84 -4.02 10.33
C ASN A 351 -6.01 -4.01 11.86
N LEU A 352 -6.93 -3.20 12.38
CA LEU A 352 -7.20 -3.12 13.82
C LEU A 352 -7.82 -4.42 14.34
N VAL A 353 -8.75 -5.02 13.59
CA VAL A 353 -9.31 -6.35 13.90
C VAL A 353 -8.20 -7.40 13.90
N ALA A 354 -7.28 -7.36 12.92
CA ALA A 354 -6.13 -8.25 12.88
C ALA A 354 -5.24 -8.10 14.13
N ALA A 355 -4.93 -6.87 14.54
CA ALA A 355 -4.15 -6.57 15.74
C ALA A 355 -4.81 -7.10 17.03
N ILE A 356 -6.10 -6.80 17.21
CA ILE A 356 -6.88 -7.21 18.37
C ILE A 356 -7.00 -8.73 18.41
N LEU A 357 -7.22 -9.39 17.27
CA LEU A 357 -7.29 -10.83 17.16
C LEU A 357 -5.96 -11.46 17.60
N LEU A 358 -4.83 -10.99 17.07
CA LEU A 358 -3.50 -11.49 17.46
C LEU A 358 -3.22 -11.28 18.95
N CYS A 359 -3.54 -10.10 19.48
CA CYS A 359 -3.37 -9.78 20.89
C CYS A 359 -4.20 -10.70 21.80
N THR A 360 -5.48 -10.86 21.47
CA THR A 360 -6.42 -11.70 22.22
C THR A 360 -6.01 -13.17 22.16
N VAL A 361 -5.66 -13.66 20.98
CA VAL A 361 -5.18 -15.03 20.78
C VAL A 361 -3.93 -15.28 21.59
N PHE A 362 -2.95 -14.36 21.55
CA PHE A 362 -1.72 -14.48 22.33
C PHE A 362 -2.02 -14.49 23.83
N ALA A 363 -2.87 -13.59 24.34
CA ALA A 363 -3.31 -13.59 25.73
C ALA A 363 -3.95 -14.93 26.13
N MET A 364 -4.85 -15.47 25.31
CA MET A 364 -5.50 -16.75 25.56
C MET A 364 -4.51 -17.92 25.55
N THR A 365 -3.48 -17.90 24.70
CA THR A 365 -2.44 -18.94 24.71
C THR A 365 -1.63 -18.98 26.01
N LEU A 366 -1.53 -17.86 26.75
CA LEU A 366 -0.88 -17.82 28.06
C LEU A 366 -1.75 -18.43 29.17
N LEU A 367 -3.05 -18.58 28.95
CA LEU A 367 -4.02 -19.05 29.94
C LEU A 367 -4.43 -20.51 29.74
N THR A 368 -4.03 -21.14 28.64
CA THR A 368 -4.46 -22.50 28.28
C THR A 368 -3.29 -23.43 28.02
N VAL A 369 -3.47 -24.70 28.43
CA VAL A 369 -2.55 -25.80 28.13
C VAL A 369 -3.24 -26.87 27.26
N ASN A 370 -4.54 -26.69 26.96
CA ASN A 370 -5.32 -27.66 26.19
C ASN A 370 -4.81 -27.70 24.73
N PRO A 371 -4.30 -28.84 24.22
CA PRO A 371 -3.73 -28.94 22.88
C PRO A 371 -4.70 -28.60 21.74
N VAL A 372 -5.98 -28.98 21.86
CA VAL A 372 -7.00 -28.68 20.85
C VAL A 372 -7.27 -27.18 20.80
N LEU A 373 -7.39 -26.56 21.96
CA LEU A 373 -7.56 -25.10 22.06
C LEU A 373 -6.32 -24.37 21.54
N LEU A 374 -5.10 -24.86 21.81
CA LEU A 374 -3.87 -24.29 21.25
C LEU A 374 -3.81 -24.40 19.72
N GLY A 375 -4.33 -25.49 19.13
CA GLY A 375 -4.50 -25.62 17.69
C GLY A 375 -5.47 -24.59 17.10
N ALA A 376 -6.64 -24.41 17.74
CA ALA A 376 -7.62 -23.40 17.33
C ALA A 376 -7.05 -21.97 17.44
N LEU A 377 -6.34 -21.68 18.53
CA LEU A 377 -5.65 -20.39 18.73
C LEU A 377 -4.53 -20.18 17.69
N ALA A 378 -3.77 -21.22 17.31
CA ALA A 378 -2.78 -21.12 16.25
C ALA A 378 -3.41 -20.77 14.89
N LEU A 379 -4.57 -21.36 14.57
CA LEU A 379 -5.33 -21.03 13.36
C LEU A 379 -5.82 -19.58 13.39
N LEU A 380 -6.40 -19.13 14.51
CA LEU A 380 -6.83 -17.73 14.67
C LEU A 380 -5.67 -16.74 14.59
N SER A 381 -4.49 -17.09 15.12
CA SER A 381 -3.27 -16.30 14.94
C SER A 381 -2.88 -16.21 13.47
N MET A 382 -3.02 -17.32 12.72
CA MET A 382 -2.75 -17.33 11.28
C MET A 382 -3.72 -16.46 10.51
N VAL A 383 -5.01 -16.47 10.88
CA VAL A 383 -6.03 -15.55 10.33
C VAL A 383 -5.62 -14.10 10.55
N GLY A 384 -5.24 -13.72 11.78
CA GLY A 384 -4.79 -12.35 12.07
C GLY A 384 -3.55 -11.94 11.27
N ASN A 385 -2.56 -12.84 11.12
CA ASN A 385 -1.38 -12.56 10.30
C ASN A 385 -1.72 -12.47 8.81
N ALA A 386 -2.62 -13.33 8.31
CA ALA A 386 -3.09 -13.29 6.92
C ALA A 386 -3.81 -11.99 6.60
N MET A 387 -4.62 -11.46 7.52
CA MET A 387 -5.23 -10.14 7.37
C MET A 387 -4.16 -9.06 7.16
N TYR A 388 -3.11 -9.01 7.97
CA TYR A 388 -2.03 -8.04 7.74
C TYR A 388 -1.34 -8.20 6.37
N ASN A 389 -1.05 -9.44 5.98
CA ASN A 389 -0.37 -9.73 4.72
C ASN A 389 -1.25 -9.48 3.49
N SER A 390 -2.58 -9.54 3.62
CA SER A 390 -3.55 -9.29 2.54
C SER A 390 -4.23 -7.91 2.62
N ALA A 391 -3.78 -7.01 3.50
CA ALA A 391 -4.46 -5.74 3.75
C ALA A 391 -4.44 -4.81 2.53
N ASN A 392 -3.39 -4.87 1.71
CA ASN A 392 -3.29 -4.07 0.49
C ASN A 392 -4.24 -4.57 -0.61
N GLU A 393 -4.34 -5.88 -0.80
CA GLU A 393 -5.28 -6.51 -1.74
C GLU A 393 -6.72 -6.23 -1.28
N PHE A 394 -7.00 -6.33 0.02
CA PHE A 394 -8.28 -5.92 0.59
C PHE A 394 -8.60 -4.46 0.27
N LYS A 395 -7.64 -3.55 0.45
CA LYS A 395 -7.80 -2.14 0.11
C LYS A 395 -8.12 -1.93 -1.37
N GLN A 396 -7.45 -2.64 -2.27
CA GLN A 396 -7.72 -2.58 -3.71
C GLN A 396 -9.13 -3.07 -4.05
N TYR A 397 -9.58 -4.16 -3.43
CA TYR A 397 -10.96 -4.63 -3.52
C TYR A 397 -11.97 -3.55 -3.07
N ARG A 398 -11.72 -2.90 -1.91
CA ARG A 398 -12.60 -1.82 -1.41
C ARG A 398 -12.60 -0.60 -2.34
N GLN A 399 -11.47 -0.29 -2.97
CA GLN A 399 -11.40 0.75 -3.99
C GLN A 399 -12.26 0.42 -5.21
N ALA A 400 -12.18 -0.80 -5.75
CA ALA A 400 -13.01 -1.24 -6.87
C ALA A 400 -14.51 -1.21 -6.51
N ALA A 401 -14.88 -1.71 -5.32
CA ALA A 401 -16.26 -1.67 -4.83
C ALA A 401 -16.80 -0.23 -4.66
N SER A 402 -15.96 0.69 -4.19
CA SER A 402 -16.30 2.11 -4.09
C SER A 402 -16.60 2.72 -5.47
N ARG A 403 -15.81 2.38 -6.50
CA ARG A 403 -16.04 2.83 -7.89
C ARG A 403 -17.35 2.33 -8.47
N VAL A 404 -17.70 1.06 -8.25
CA VAL A 404 -19.01 0.50 -8.65
C VAL A 404 -20.15 1.25 -7.97
N THR A 405 -20.01 1.52 -6.67
CA THR A 405 -21.01 2.27 -5.89
C THR A 405 -21.16 3.70 -6.42
N ARG A 406 -20.04 4.37 -6.73
CA ARG A 406 -20.03 5.70 -7.33
C ARG A 406 -20.71 5.72 -8.70
N GLU A 407 -20.44 4.72 -9.54
CA GLU A 407 -21.07 4.64 -10.86
C GLU A 407 -22.58 4.42 -10.78
N LYS A 408 -23.04 3.57 -9.86
CA LYS A 408 -24.48 3.41 -9.57
C LYS A 408 -25.12 4.73 -9.13
N SER A 409 -24.45 5.46 -8.23
CA SER A 409 -24.92 6.79 -7.78
C SER A 409 -24.95 7.81 -8.93
N ASN A 410 -23.94 7.85 -9.80
CA ASN A 410 -23.93 8.75 -10.96
C ASN A 410 -25.11 8.49 -11.90
N ARG A 411 -25.43 7.22 -12.17
CA ARG A 411 -26.56 6.83 -13.03
C ARG A 411 -27.89 7.23 -12.42
N LEU A 412 -28.06 7.07 -11.10
CA LEU A 412 -29.25 7.54 -10.37
C LEU A 412 -29.39 9.07 -10.44
N SER A 413 -28.27 9.81 -10.47
CA SER A 413 -28.25 11.26 -10.66
C SER A 413 -28.40 11.71 -12.13
N GLY A 414 -28.67 10.80 -13.07
CA GLY A 414 -28.89 11.13 -14.48
C GLY A 414 -27.62 11.31 -15.32
N LEU A 415 -26.42 11.05 -14.77
CA LEU A 415 -25.18 11.15 -15.54
C LEU A 415 -25.03 9.93 -16.46
N LYS A 416 -25.00 10.18 -17.77
CA LYS A 416 -24.83 9.14 -18.80
C LYS A 416 -23.56 8.33 -18.55
N GLY A 417 -23.66 7.02 -18.35
CA GLY A 417 -22.51 6.12 -18.10
C GLY A 417 -21.48 6.17 -19.23
N ILE A 418 -20.22 6.47 -18.89
CA ILE A 418 -19.07 6.41 -19.82
C ILE A 418 -18.47 5.01 -19.80
N GLN A 419 -18.45 4.36 -18.62
CA GLN A 419 -18.03 2.97 -18.47
C GLN A 419 -19.24 2.03 -18.29
N PRO A 420 -19.21 0.83 -18.89
CA PRO A 420 -20.21 -0.19 -18.62
C PRO A 420 -20.08 -0.64 -17.16
N LEU A 421 -21.18 -0.53 -16.40
CA LEU A 421 -21.27 -1.07 -15.03
C LEU A 421 -20.89 -2.57 -14.95
N PRO A 422 -21.20 -3.43 -15.95
CA PRO A 422 -20.69 -4.80 -15.97
C PRO A 422 -19.17 -4.89 -15.92
N GLU A 423 -18.45 -4.00 -16.61
CA GLU A 423 -16.98 -4.00 -16.66
C GLU A 423 -16.38 -3.62 -15.30
N LEU A 424 -16.95 -2.60 -14.64
CA LEU A 424 -16.55 -2.21 -13.27
C LEU A 424 -16.86 -3.32 -12.25
N THR A 425 -17.98 -4.03 -12.44
CA THR A 425 -18.36 -5.15 -11.55
C THR A 425 -17.40 -6.33 -11.74
N ALA A 426 -17.04 -6.67 -12.99
CA ALA A 426 -16.05 -7.71 -13.27
C ALA A 426 -14.69 -7.40 -12.64
N ARG A 427 -14.24 -6.14 -12.67
CA ARG A 427 -13.00 -5.71 -11.99
C ARG A 427 -13.10 -5.77 -10.47
N GLN A 428 -14.27 -5.47 -9.89
CA GLN A 428 -14.51 -5.67 -8.47
C GLN A 428 -14.40 -7.15 -8.10
N ASP A 429 -15.00 -8.04 -8.90
CA ASP A 429 -14.96 -9.48 -8.68
C ASP A 429 -13.53 -10.04 -8.82
N GLU A 430 -12.77 -9.56 -9.81
CA GLU A 430 -11.34 -9.88 -9.97
C GLU A 430 -10.52 -9.43 -8.76
N ALA A 431 -10.69 -8.18 -8.30
CA ALA A 431 -10.00 -7.67 -7.12
C ALA A 431 -10.38 -8.44 -5.84
N PHE A 432 -11.64 -8.85 -5.72
CA PHE A 432 -12.10 -9.70 -4.63
C PHE A 432 -11.45 -11.09 -4.68
N ALA A 433 -11.38 -11.71 -5.86
CA ALA A 433 -10.73 -13.00 -6.05
C ALA A 433 -9.23 -12.93 -5.70
N VAL A 434 -8.52 -11.89 -6.14
CA VAL A 434 -7.10 -11.66 -5.78
C VAL A 434 -6.93 -11.50 -4.27
N PHE A 435 -7.82 -10.75 -3.62
CA PHE A 435 -7.82 -10.62 -2.16
C PHE A 435 -8.05 -11.97 -1.47
N LEU A 436 -9.09 -12.71 -1.87
CA LEU A 436 -9.45 -13.98 -1.26
C LEU A 436 -8.35 -15.02 -1.43
N ASP A 437 -7.76 -15.09 -2.63
CA ASP A 437 -6.60 -15.95 -2.92
C ASP A 437 -5.42 -15.61 -2.02
N SER A 438 -5.05 -14.33 -1.92
CA SER A 438 -3.95 -13.88 -1.07
C SER A 438 -4.23 -14.20 0.40
N PHE A 439 -5.46 -13.96 0.86
CA PHE A 439 -5.87 -14.25 2.22
C PHE A 439 -5.81 -15.75 2.53
N LEU A 440 -6.46 -16.60 1.72
CA LEU A 440 -6.49 -18.05 1.92
C LEU A 440 -5.12 -18.69 1.81
N PHE A 441 -4.29 -18.23 0.86
CA PHE A 441 -2.91 -18.65 0.75
C PHE A 441 -2.15 -18.36 2.04
N ASN A 442 -2.32 -17.15 2.59
CA ASN A 442 -1.70 -16.75 3.84
C ASN A 442 -2.32 -17.40 5.09
N VAL A 443 -3.51 -18.01 5.04
CA VAL A 443 -4.07 -18.71 6.22
C VAL A 443 -3.64 -20.17 6.25
N VAL A 444 -3.72 -20.87 5.12
CA VAL A 444 -3.70 -22.35 5.13
C VAL A 444 -2.48 -22.91 4.41
N PHE A 445 -2.09 -22.34 3.28
CA PHE A 445 -1.26 -23.04 2.30
C PHE A 445 0.10 -23.46 2.87
N THR A 446 0.87 -22.54 3.45
CA THR A 446 2.22 -22.87 3.94
C THR A 446 2.18 -23.78 5.16
N ALA A 447 1.22 -23.61 6.07
CA ALA A 447 1.07 -24.50 7.21
C ALA A 447 0.69 -25.93 6.76
N SER A 448 -0.25 -26.06 5.82
CA SER A 448 -0.62 -27.35 5.24
C SER A 448 0.51 -27.98 4.45
N LEU A 449 1.31 -27.19 3.72
CA LEU A 449 2.47 -27.71 3.01
C LEU A 449 3.53 -28.26 3.97
N ILE A 450 3.82 -27.55 5.06
CA ILE A 450 4.75 -28.03 6.10
C ILE A 450 4.21 -29.29 6.76
N ALA A 451 2.93 -29.33 7.12
CA ALA A 451 2.30 -30.49 7.73
C ALA A 451 2.25 -31.69 6.77
N ALA A 452 1.95 -31.46 5.50
CA ALA A 452 1.99 -32.48 4.45
C ALA A 452 3.42 -33.00 4.28
N ALA A 453 4.44 -32.13 4.24
CA ALA A 453 5.82 -32.56 4.11
C ALA A 453 6.29 -33.42 5.31
N ALA A 454 5.81 -33.12 6.51
CA ALA A 454 6.09 -33.91 7.71
C ALA A 454 5.49 -35.32 7.68
N VAL A 455 4.39 -35.50 6.95
CA VAL A 455 3.62 -36.75 6.93
C VAL A 455 3.82 -37.53 5.63
N SER A 456 4.03 -36.85 4.50
CA SER A 456 4.24 -37.42 3.16
C SER A 456 4.88 -36.41 2.19
N LEU A 457 6.13 -36.65 1.81
CA LEU A 457 6.84 -35.82 0.84
C LEU A 457 6.19 -35.81 -0.56
N PRO A 458 5.69 -36.96 -1.10
CA PRO A 458 4.95 -36.96 -2.37
C PRO A 458 3.70 -36.07 -2.33
N LEU A 459 2.94 -36.10 -1.24
CA LEU A 459 1.76 -35.24 -1.07
C LEU A 459 2.13 -33.76 -1.10
N ALA A 460 3.19 -33.37 -0.38
CA ALA A 460 3.72 -32.01 -0.43
C ALA A 460 4.18 -31.61 -1.84
N GLY A 461 4.86 -32.52 -2.55
CA GLY A 461 5.25 -32.32 -3.95
C GLY A 461 4.06 -32.07 -4.87
N MET A 462 2.98 -32.86 -4.73
CA MET A 462 1.74 -32.65 -5.49
C MET A 462 1.10 -31.29 -5.18
N MET A 463 1.04 -30.90 -3.90
CA MET A 463 0.50 -29.58 -3.51
C MET A 463 1.29 -28.44 -4.16
N VAL A 464 2.63 -28.53 -4.21
CA VAL A 464 3.49 -27.54 -4.88
C VAL A 464 3.22 -27.52 -6.37
N LEU A 465 3.11 -28.67 -7.03
CA LEU A 465 2.84 -28.75 -8.47
C LEU A 465 1.46 -28.18 -8.82
N CYS A 466 0.42 -28.52 -8.06
CA CYS A 466 -0.92 -27.96 -8.23
C CYS A 466 -0.92 -26.44 -8.07
N TYR A 467 -0.24 -25.93 -7.03
CA TYR A 467 -0.15 -24.48 -6.81
C TYR A 467 0.68 -23.77 -7.89
N ALA A 468 1.79 -24.37 -8.33
CA ALA A 468 2.60 -23.84 -9.43
C ALA A 468 1.79 -23.80 -10.73
N GLY A 469 1.01 -24.85 -11.03
CA GLY A 469 0.08 -24.89 -12.15
C GLY A 469 -0.96 -23.77 -12.06
N TYR A 470 -1.59 -23.60 -10.90
CA TYR A 470 -2.55 -22.52 -10.64
C TYR A 470 -1.93 -21.12 -10.82
N LYS A 471 -0.74 -20.88 -10.30
CA LYS A 471 -0.06 -19.58 -10.47
C LYS A 471 0.38 -19.35 -11.91
N PHE A 472 0.73 -20.40 -12.64
CA PHE A 472 1.07 -20.29 -14.05
C PHE A 472 -0.16 -19.91 -14.90
N THR A 473 -1.32 -20.52 -14.63
CA THR A 473 -2.57 -20.15 -15.32
C THR A 473 -3.00 -18.71 -14.99
N GLN A 474 -2.89 -18.29 -13.73
CA GLN A 474 -3.18 -16.91 -13.31
C GLN A 474 -2.23 -15.90 -13.99
N ALA A 475 -0.92 -16.14 -13.99
CA ALA A 475 0.06 -15.25 -14.62
C ALA A 475 -0.10 -15.15 -16.14
N CYS A 476 -0.59 -16.21 -16.79
CA CYS A 476 -0.97 -16.18 -18.20
C CYS A 476 -2.23 -15.33 -18.44
N GLY A 477 -3.23 -15.39 -17.55
CA GLY A 477 -4.42 -14.53 -17.61
C GLY A 477 -4.13 -13.06 -17.36
N GLU A 478 -3.32 -12.74 -16.35
CA GLU A 478 -2.95 -11.36 -15.99
C GLU A 478 -2.22 -10.61 -17.11
N LYS A 479 -1.40 -11.30 -17.92
CA LYS A 479 -0.74 -10.68 -19.08
C LYS A 479 -1.72 -10.21 -20.16
N THR A 480 -2.86 -10.89 -20.29
CA THR A 480 -3.92 -10.51 -21.22
C THR A 480 -4.72 -9.34 -20.67
N SER A 481 -5.07 -9.34 -19.37
CA SER A 481 -5.82 -8.25 -18.72
C SER A 481 -4.98 -6.96 -18.50
N GLN A 482 -3.67 -7.05 -18.28
CA GLN A 482 -2.79 -5.88 -18.15
C GLN A 482 -2.55 -5.16 -19.48
N ALA A 483 -2.64 -5.87 -20.61
CA ALA A 483 -2.58 -5.25 -21.93
C ALA A 483 -3.86 -4.43 -22.24
N GLU A 484 -5.02 -4.84 -21.73
CA GLU A 484 -6.29 -4.13 -21.89
C GLU A 484 -6.50 -2.99 -20.87
N SER A 485 -6.05 -3.16 -19.61
CA SER A 485 -6.20 -2.15 -18.54
C SER A 485 -5.20 -0.99 -18.61
N ALA A 486 -4.15 -1.10 -19.43
CA ALA A 486 -3.20 -0.01 -19.68
C ALA A 486 -3.79 1.18 -20.47
N VAL A 487 -5.03 1.09 -20.95
CA VAL A 487 -5.60 2.06 -21.92
C VAL A 487 -6.62 3.06 -21.34
N SER A 488 -7.07 2.96 -20.09
CA SER A 488 -7.95 4.03 -19.55
C SER A 488 -7.97 4.13 -18.03
N PRO A 489 -7.56 5.27 -17.43
CA PRO A 489 -7.83 5.53 -16.02
C PRO A 489 -9.35 5.58 -15.80
N GLU A 490 -9.86 4.88 -14.79
CA GLU A 490 -11.32 4.75 -14.59
C GLU A 490 -12.00 6.08 -14.23
N CYS A 491 -12.81 6.59 -15.16
CA CYS A 491 -13.42 7.91 -15.12
C CYS A 491 -14.78 7.93 -14.38
N VAL A 492 -14.83 7.54 -13.09
CA VAL A 492 -16.09 7.55 -12.32
C VAL A 492 -16.44 8.92 -11.71
N TYR A 493 -15.52 9.88 -11.68
CA TYR A 493 -15.73 11.21 -11.08
C TYR A 493 -16.06 12.28 -12.12
N ARG A 494 -17.28 12.24 -12.65
CA ARG A 494 -17.71 13.05 -13.80
C ARG A 494 -18.47 14.30 -13.39
N LEU A 495 -18.27 15.40 -14.11
CA LEU A 495 -19.00 16.65 -13.94
C LEU A 495 -20.27 16.64 -14.79
N SER A 496 -21.35 17.26 -14.29
CA SER A 496 -22.59 17.39 -15.05
C SER A 496 -22.43 18.45 -16.14
N MET A 497 -23.02 18.23 -17.32
CA MET A 497 -23.05 19.18 -18.44
C MET A 497 -24.14 20.26 -18.27
N ASP A 498 -25.09 20.05 -17.37
CA ASP A 498 -26.27 20.93 -17.25
C ASP A 498 -26.00 22.07 -16.27
N PHE A 499 -25.30 23.11 -16.73
CA PHE A 499 -25.32 24.43 -16.09
C PHE A 499 -26.04 25.39 -17.03
N HIS A 500 -27.37 25.46 -16.87
CA HIS A 500 -28.20 26.52 -17.45
C HIS A 500 -28.49 27.60 -16.42
#